data_AF-A0AAD3YBS7-F1
#
_entry.id   AF-A0AAD3YBS7-F1
#
_cell.length_a   1.000
_cell.length_b   1.000
_cell.length_c   1.000
_cell.angle_alpha   90.00
_cell.angle_beta   90.00
_cell.angle_gamma   90.00
#
_symmetry.space_group_name_H-M   'P 1'
#
loop_
_entity.id
_entity.type
_entity.pdbx_description
1 polymer ?
#
loop_
_entity_poly.entity_id
_entity_poly.type
_entity_poly.pdbx_seq_one_letter_code
_entity_poly.pdbx_strand_id
1 'polypeptide(L)'
;MNGHTPGPKQPSGPFGQPVLPNLAVRHLCPNCRTDPPNIVEEYSHGDLVCADCGTILGDRIVDTRSESGRTFAGDEGGDDPSRVGGPSNPLLGNASLDTIISGRDGRTGMSKDLMRAQNRANQSATGGGKSNAQQLQSAFARVAEKTDAMQLPRNVTEIAQHAYKIGDGERLARGRNDDALIAASIIFATRMAGAQRSFGEVCKVTRVTKAELGRVFKLLKAAIDKTGAAGPKSTTNTSDVVQSLLGRYSNYLDLGTPILNSAMHVAPLAMRLPTIDGRTPGAIAAGVLYFTTTLMEKSTTSKEIASVSGVSESTIKMICKKVAEELDQVIKPEWKDQFPKGYKDVDGLGSRNPRAASAAQTSRAGTPAPSGTSTPTVAN
;
A
#
# COMPACT_ATOMS: atom_id res chain seq x y z
N MET A 1 17.72 63.53 -28.26
CA MET A 1 18.30 62.94 -27.04
C MET A 1 17.15 62.37 -26.22
N ASN A 2 16.97 61.05 -26.20
CA ASN A 2 16.10 60.36 -25.24
C ASN A 2 16.71 58.98 -25.00
N GLY A 3 17.55 58.88 -23.97
CA GLY A 3 18.23 57.65 -23.57
C GLY A 3 17.30 56.75 -22.79
N HIS A 4 17.04 55.55 -23.30
CA HIS A 4 16.45 54.46 -22.52
C HIS A 4 17.58 53.74 -21.77
N THR A 5 17.62 53.90 -20.45
CA THR A 5 18.45 53.08 -19.56
C THR A 5 17.81 51.69 -19.41
N PRO A 6 18.54 50.59 -19.65
CA PRO A 6 18.03 49.24 -19.41
C PRO A 6 17.93 48.97 -17.90
N GLY A 7 16.76 48.49 -17.46
CA GLY A 7 16.53 48.06 -16.08
C GLY A 7 17.40 46.86 -15.66
N PRO A 8 17.52 46.58 -14.35
CA PRO A 8 18.43 45.57 -13.83
C PRO A 8 18.07 44.16 -14.31
N LYS A 9 19.09 43.39 -14.73
CA LYS A 9 18.96 41.97 -15.10
C LYS A 9 18.51 41.16 -13.89
N GLN A 10 17.48 40.33 -14.08
CA GLN A 10 17.02 39.39 -13.05
C GLN A 10 18.11 38.34 -12.74
N PRO A 11 18.27 37.95 -11.46
CA PRO A 11 19.27 36.96 -11.07
C PRO A 11 18.92 35.57 -11.61
N SER A 12 19.85 34.98 -12.38
CA SER A 12 19.76 33.60 -12.83
C SER A 12 20.12 32.64 -11.69
N GLY A 13 19.28 31.64 -11.43
CA GLY A 13 19.60 30.56 -10.50
C GLY A 13 20.83 29.74 -10.94
N PRO A 14 21.52 29.06 -10.01
CA PRO A 14 22.84 28.46 -10.24
C PRO A 14 22.90 27.31 -11.28
N PHE A 15 21.76 26.88 -11.85
CA PHE A 15 21.71 25.76 -12.79
C PHE A 15 20.72 25.93 -13.95
N GLY A 16 20.49 27.16 -14.43
CA GLY A 16 19.71 27.39 -15.66
C GLY A 16 18.24 26.94 -15.61
N GLN A 17 17.72 26.64 -14.42
CA GLN A 17 16.30 26.41 -14.22
C GLN A 17 15.56 27.75 -14.40
N PRO A 18 14.41 27.77 -15.11
CA PRO A 18 13.57 28.95 -15.10
C PRO A 18 13.19 29.24 -13.65
N VAL A 19 13.55 30.44 -13.17
CA VAL A 19 13.08 30.93 -11.88
C VAL A 19 11.57 30.99 -12.00
N LEU A 20 10.88 29.99 -11.44
CA LEU A 20 9.43 30.03 -11.32
C LEU A 20 9.09 31.37 -10.66
N PRO A 21 8.16 32.17 -11.23
CA PRO A 21 7.75 33.40 -10.58
C PRO A 21 7.32 33.06 -9.16
N ASN A 22 7.89 33.75 -8.18
CA ASN A 22 7.52 33.55 -6.80
C ASN A 22 6.08 34.06 -6.65
N LEU A 23 5.13 33.13 -6.80
CA LEU A 23 3.68 33.38 -6.74
C LEU A 23 3.21 33.61 -5.30
N ALA A 24 4.10 33.57 -4.31
CA ALA A 24 3.78 34.03 -2.97
C ALA A 24 3.58 35.55 -3.03
N VAL A 25 2.33 35.99 -2.94
CA VAL A 25 2.01 37.37 -2.59
C VAL A 25 2.64 37.62 -1.22
N ARG A 26 3.83 38.23 -1.19
CA ARG A 26 4.50 38.58 0.05
C ARG A 26 3.83 39.83 0.58
N HIS A 27 2.95 39.66 1.57
CA HIS A 27 2.47 40.78 2.36
C HIS A 27 3.69 41.33 3.12
N LEU A 28 4.09 42.55 2.79
CA LEU A 28 5.17 43.27 3.46
C LEU A 28 4.56 44.50 4.10
N CYS A 29 4.88 44.72 5.37
CA CYS A 29 4.43 45.94 6.03
C CYS A 29 5.08 47.16 5.36
N PRO A 30 4.30 48.16 4.92
CA PRO A 30 4.84 49.35 4.26
C PRO A 30 5.76 50.17 5.18
N ASN A 31 5.57 50.05 6.50
CA ASN A 31 6.29 50.80 7.53
C ASN A 31 7.56 50.07 8.01
N CYS A 32 7.50 48.76 8.30
CA CYS A 32 8.66 48.01 8.82
C CYS A 32 9.59 47.47 7.73
N ARG A 33 9.03 47.07 6.57
CA ARG A 33 9.74 46.44 5.43
C ARG A 33 10.77 45.37 5.83
N THR A 34 10.48 44.62 6.89
CA THR A 34 11.35 43.57 7.44
C THR A 34 11.15 42.26 6.67
N ASP A 35 12.23 41.53 6.38
CA ASP A 35 12.22 40.20 5.76
C ASP A 35 12.98 39.22 6.68
N PRO A 36 12.33 38.20 7.28
CA PRO A 36 10.92 37.79 7.11
C PRO A 36 9.90 38.73 7.79
N PRO A 37 8.73 38.98 7.16
CA PRO A 37 7.70 39.85 7.72
C PRO A 37 6.97 39.19 8.90
N ASN A 38 6.88 39.91 10.02
CA ASN A 38 6.14 39.47 11.21
C ASN A 38 4.68 39.95 11.15
N ILE A 39 3.85 39.16 10.47
CA ILE A 39 2.44 39.46 10.24
C ILE A 39 1.58 38.39 10.91
N VAL A 40 0.61 38.83 11.70
CA VAL A 40 -0.29 37.99 12.49
C VAL A 40 -1.72 38.21 12.02
N GLU A 41 -2.46 37.12 11.88
CA GLU A 41 -3.90 37.14 11.59
C GLU A 41 -4.68 37.19 12.91
N GLU A 42 -5.38 38.29 13.16
CA GLU A 42 -6.24 38.46 14.32
C GLU A 42 -7.68 38.07 13.95
N TYR A 43 -8.01 36.80 14.13
CA TYR A 43 -9.30 36.22 13.73
C TYR A 43 -10.51 36.83 14.44
N SER A 44 -10.33 37.40 15.63
CA SER A 44 -11.44 37.98 16.40
C SER A 44 -12.02 39.24 15.74
N HIS A 45 -11.19 39.98 15.01
CA HIS A 45 -11.57 41.20 14.31
C HIS A 45 -11.57 41.01 12.78
N GLY A 46 -10.93 39.95 12.28
CA GLY A 46 -10.80 39.67 10.85
C GLY A 46 -9.68 40.47 10.19
N ASP A 47 -8.66 40.86 10.95
CA ASP A 47 -7.62 41.79 10.52
C ASP A 47 -6.25 41.10 10.37
N LEU A 48 -5.46 41.58 9.40
CA LEU A 48 -4.08 41.17 9.15
C LEU A 48 -3.18 42.26 9.72
N VAL A 49 -2.51 42.00 10.84
CA VAL A 49 -1.78 43.02 11.60
C VAL A 49 -0.28 42.73 11.59
N CYS A 50 0.54 43.75 11.35
CA CYS A 50 1.98 43.64 11.56
C CYS A 50 2.29 43.72 13.07
N ALA A 51 2.91 42.68 13.64
CA ALA A 51 3.18 42.64 15.08
C ALA A 51 4.26 43.65 15.52
N ASP A 52 5.09 44.14 14.61
CA ASP A 52 6.19 45.06 14.95
C ASP A 52 5.76 46.52 15.02
N CYS A 53 4.76 46.94 14.24
CA CYS A 53 4.29 48.35 14.19
C CYS A 53 2.79 48.53 14.40
N GLY A 54 2.02 47.45 14.55
CA GLY A 54 0.57 47.50 14.72
C GLY A 54 -0.22 47.99 13.50
N THR A 55 0.41 48.10 12.33
CA THR A 55 -0.29 48.54 11.11
C THR A 55 -1.17 47.39 10.59
N ILE A 56 -2.44 47.70 10.31
CA ILE A 56 -3.40 46.80 9.68
C ILE A 56 -3.11 46.78 8.16
N LEU A 57 -2.78 45.60 7.63
CA LEU A 57 -2.42 45.36 6.23
C LEU A 57 -3.62 44.89 5.39
N GLY A 58 -4.61 44.29 6.02
CA GLY A 58 -5.87 43.88 5.39
C GLY A 58 -6.98 43.81 6.43
N ASP A 59 -8.11 44.41 6.09
CA ASP A 59 -9.39 44.32 6.82
C ASP A 59 -10.27 43.28 6.10
N ARG A 60 -11.13 42.58 6.85
CA ARG A 60 -12.09 41.56 6.37
C ARG A 60 -11.45 40.31 5.76
N ILE A 61 -10.56 39.68 6.49
CA ILE A 61 -10.08 38.35 6.15
C ILE A 61 -11.24 37.36 6.27
N VAL A 62 -11.49 36.66 5.18
CA VAL A 62 -12.42 35.54 5.17
C VAL A 62 -11.76 34.35 5.84
N ASP A 63 -12.37 33.86 6.92
CA ASP A 63 -11.90 32.63 7.56
C ASP A 63 -12.19 31.41 6.67
N THR A 64 -11.18 30.98 5.93
CA THR A 64 -11.24 29.78 5.09
C THR A 64 -11.40 28.48 5.87
N ARG A 65 -11.20 28.47 7.20
CA ARG A 65 -11.52 27.29 8.04
C ARG A 65 -13.03 27.10 8.18
N SER A 66 -13.79 28.20 8.11
CA SER A 66 -15.24 28.22 8.26
C SER A 66 -15.99 27.93 6.95
N GLU A 67 -15.36 28.09 5.78
CA GLU A 67 -16.03 28.06 4.48
C GLU A 67 -16.16 26.68 3.78
N SER A 68 -15.97 25.53 4.46
CA SER A 68 -16.24 24.24 3.77
C SER A 68 -16.75 23.06 4.58
N GLY A 69 -16.92 23.16 5.91
CA GLY A 69 -17.26 21.95 6.68
C GLY A 69 -17.82 22.06 8.08
N ARG A 70 -18.13 23.24 8.62
CA ARG A 70 -18.76 23.35 9.95
C ARG A 70 -19.87 24.38 9.96
N THR A 71 -21.08 23.96 9.63
CA THR A 71 -22.28 24.62 10.15
C THR A 71 -22.48 24.13 11.58
N PHE A 72 -22.32 25.02 12.55
CA PHE A 72 -22.61 24.77 13.98
C PHE A 72 -24.13 24.65 14.27
N ALA A 73 -24.97 24.56 13.24
CA ALA A 73 -26.40 24.32 13.34
C ALA A 73 -26.72 22.92 12.84
N GLY A 74 -26.60 21.93 13.74
CA GLY A 74 -27.18 20.59 13.58
C GLY A 74 -26.35 19.60 12.77
N ASP A 75 -25.43 18.89 13.43
CA ASP A 75 -24.79 17.65 12.96
C ASP A 75 -25.79 16.45 12.83
N GLU A 76 -27.09 16.73 12.88
CA GLU A 76 -28.16 15.74 12.74
C GLU A 76 -28.56 15.52 11.29
N GLY A 77 -27.58 15.29 10.39
CA GLY A 77 -27.83 14.81 9.02
C GLY A 77 -28.90 15.58 8.22
N GLY A 78 -29.13 16.85 8.55
CA GLY A 78 -30.16 17.70 7.96
C GLY A 78 -29.68 18.46 6.74
N ASP A 79 -30.63 18.97 5.96
CA ASP A 79 -30.36 19.82 4.80
C ASP A 79 -29.68 21.12 5.26
N ASP A 80 -28.45 21.37 4.80
CA ASP A 80 -27.68 22.60 5.08
C ASP A 80 -27.94 23.64 3.98
N PRO A 81 -28.78 24.67 4.22
CA PRO A 81 -29.09 25.68 3.23
C PRO A 81 -27.90 26.61 2.91
N SER A 82 -26.84 26.58 3.72
CA SER A 82 -25.63 27.38 3.54
C SER A 82 -24.63 26.70 2.59
N ARG A 83 -24.80 25.40 2.33
CA ARG A 83 -23.91 24.62 1.47
C ARG A 83 -24.18 24.91 -0.01
N VAL A 84 -23.38 25.80 -0.58
CA VAL A 84 -23.44 26.16 -2.01
C VAL A 84 -22.60 25.26 -2.93
N GLY A 85 -21.85 24.29 -2.36
CA GLY A 85 -21.02 23.36 -3.10
C GLY A 85 -20.78 22.04 -2.37
N GLY A 86 -20.69 20.93 -3.12
CA GLY A 86 -20.33 19.63 -2.59
C GLY A 86 -18.80 19.45 -2.48
N PRO A 87 -18.30 18.58 -1.59
CA PRO A 87 -16.88 18.25 -1.54
C PRO A 87 -16.47 17.60 -2.86
N SER A 88 -15.51 18.21 -3.55
CA SER A 88 -14.93 17.63 -4.76
C SER A 88 -13.87 16.61 -4.39
N ASN A 89 -13.88 15.46 -5.06
CA ASN A 89 -12.82 14.48 -4.90
C ASN A 89 -11.74 14.76 -5.97
N PRO A 90 -10.53 15.23 -5.60
CA PRO A 90 -9.46 15.52 -6.57
C PRO A 90 -9.00 14.28 -7.35
N LEU A 91 -9.30 13.07 -6.85
CA LEU A 91 -9.02 11.83 -7.56
C LEU A 91 -9.92 11.62 -8.78
N LEU A 92 -11.11 12.21 -8.84
CA LEU A 92 -12.00 12.09 -10.00
C LEU A 92 -11.63 13.05 -11.15
N GLY A 93 -10.60 13.88 -10.98
CA GLY A 93 -10.12 14.83 -11.98
C GLY A 93 -10.79 16.20 -11.84
N ASN A 94 -10.74 16.99 -12.92
CA ASN A 94 -11.52 18.21 -13.06
C ASN A 94 -12.97 17.89 -12.71
N ALA A 95 -13.41 18.44 -11.57
CA ALA A 95 -14.69 18.19 -10.92
C ALA A 95 -15.77 17.94 -11.96
N SER A 96 -16.36 16.74 -11.93
CA SER A 96 -17.54 16.42 -12.73
C SER A 96 -18.56 17.53 -12.45
N LEU A 97 -18.79 18.41 -13.43
CA LEU A 97 -19.81 19.47 -13.36
C LEU A 97 -21.22 18.89 -13.55
N ASP A 98 -21.41 17.66 -13.08
CA ASP A 98 -22.61 16.86 -13.24
C ASP A 98 -23.38 16.92 -11.93
N THR A 99 -24.67 17.21 -12.03
CA THR A 99 -25.60 17.10 -10.91
C THR A 99 -26.50 15.90 -11.11
N ILE A 100 -26.87 15.22 -10.02
CA ILE A 100 -27.80 14.11 -10.06
C ILE A 100 -29.17 14.62 -9.63
N ILE A 101 -30.13 14.62 -10.55
CA ILE A 101 -31.53 14.92 -10.22
C ILE A 101 -32.10 13.74 -9.43
N SER A 102 -32.51 13.98 -8.18
CA SER A 102 -33.14 12.96 -7.34
C SER A 102 -34.62 12.78 -7.71
N GLY A 103 -35.14 11.56 -7.55
CA GLY A 103 -36.54 11.23 -7.90
C GLY A 103 -37.56 11.44 -6.79
N ARG A 104 -37.21 12.22 -5.75
CA ARG A 104 -38.09 12.44 -4.62
C ARG A 104 -39.16 13.46 -4.99
N ASP A 105 -40.30 12.95 -5.44
CA ASP A 105 -41.50 13.77 -5.65
C ASP A 105 -42.27 13.92 -4.34
N GLY A 106 -42.92 15.07 -4.17
CA GLY A 106 -43.91 15.35 -3.12
C GLY A 106 -45.21 14.55 -3.29
N ARG A 107 -45.13 13.25 -3.63
CA ARG A 107 -46.24 12.32 -3.93
C ARG A 107 -47.10 12.65 -5.17
N THR A 108 -46.59 13.48 -6.08
CA THR A 108 -47.28 13.90 -7.32
C THR A 108 -47.22 12.89 -8.47
N GLY A 109 -46.34 11.88 -8.39
CA GLY A 109 -46.25 10.79 -9.37
C GLY A 109 -45.56 11.14 -10.70
N MET A 110 -45.12 12.38 -10.88
CA MET A 110 -44.45 12.88 -12.08
C MET A 110 -42.97 12.47 -12.14
N SER A 111 -42.38 12.08 -11.00
CA SER A 111 -40.98 11.66 -10.88
C SER A 111 -40.66 10.45 -11.73
N LYS A 112 -41.63 9.56 -11.96
CA LYS A 112 -41.44 8.35 -12.75
C LYS A 112 -41.23 8.65 -14.23
N ASP A 113 -41.97 9.62 -14.76
CA ASP A 113 -41.84 10.02 -16.17
C ASP A 113 -40.64 10.96 -16.38
N LEU A 114 -40.33 11.81 -15.38
CA LEU A 114 -39.10 12.59 -15.37
C LEU A 114 -37.85 11.69 -15.33
N MET A 115 -37.81 10.68 -14.46
CA MET A 115 -36.74 9.67 -14.39
C MET A 115 -36.55 8.94 -15.72
N ARG A 116 -37.65 8.59 -16.40
CA ARG A 116 -37.59 7.97 -17.74
C ARG A 116 -37.04 8.92 -18.79
N ALA A 117 -37.47 10.18 -18.79
CA ALA A 117 -36.96 11.20 -19.70
C ALA A 117 -35.47 11.48 -19.46
N GLN A 118 -35.04 11.57 -18.20
CA GLN A 118 -33.66 11.77 -17.80
C GLN A 118 -32.77 10.57 -18.18
N ASN A 119 -33.21 9.33 -17.92
CA ASN A 119 -32.46 8.15 -18.35
C ASN A 119 -32.28 8.11 -19.86
N ARG A 120 -33.31 8.49 -20.64
CA ARG A 120 -33.19 8.62 -22.09
C ARG A 120 -32.20 9.72 -22.49
N ALA A 121 -32.26 10.88 -21.85
CA ALA A 121 -31.36 12.01 -22.13
C ALA A 121 -29.90 11.69 -21.80
N ASN A 122 -29.64 11.03 -20.67
CA ASN A 122 -28.31 10.58 -20.27
C ASN A 122 -27.79 9.49 -21.21
N GLN A 123 -28.64 8.56 -21.65
CA GLN A 123 -28.28 7.55 -22.64
C GLN A 123 -27.96 8.18 -24.00
N SER A 124 -28.72 9.19 -24.44
CA SER A 124 -28.45 9.88 -25.70
C SER A 124 -27.20 10.75 -25.67
N ALA A 125 -26.93 11.44 -24.55
CA ALA A 125 -25.77 12.32 -24.40
C ALA A 125 -24.45 11.55 -24.37
N THR A 126 -24.46 10.32 -23.85
CA THR A 126 -23.27 9.49 -23.69
C THR A 126 -23.14 8.40 -24.77
N GLY A 127 -24.02 8.42 -25.79
CA GLY A 127 -24.07 7.39 -26.84
C GLY A 127 -24.30 5.97 -26.30
N GLY A 128 -24.97 5.84 -25.15
CA GLY A 128 -25.18 4.57 -24.44
C GLY A 128 -23.98 4.08 -23.61
N GLY A 129 -22.85 4.79 -23.60
CA GLY A 129 -21.68 4.49 -22.77
C GLY A 129 -21.73 5.16 -21.39
N LYS A 130 -20.91 4.69 -20.44
CA LYS A 130 -20.63 5.44 -19.20
C LYS A 130 -19.50 6.44 -19.47
N SER A 131 -19.56 7.65 -18.91
CA SER A 131 -18.44 8.60 -18.98
C SER A 131 -17.19 8.02 -18.30
N ASN A 132 -15.98 8.45 -18.69
CA ASN A 132 -14.74 7.99 -18.04
C ASN A 132 -14.76 8.23 -16.52
N ALA A 133 -15.33 9.36 -16.08
CA ALA A 133 -15.50 9.68 -14.67
C ALA A 133 -16.47 8.71 -13.96
N GLN A 134 -17.59 8.34 -14.59
CA GLN A 134 -18.52 7.36 -14.03
C GLN A 134 -17.91 5.95 -13.97
N GLN A 135 -17.11 5.57 -14.96
CA GLN A 135 -16.38 4.30 -14.94
C GLN A 135 -15.38 4.28 -13.79
N LEU A 136 -14.59 5.34 -13.62
CA LEU A 136 -13.64 5.48 -12.52
C LEU A 136 -14.33 5.47 -11.15
N GLN A 137 -15.46 6.17 -11.01
CA GLN A 137 -16.25 6.16 -9.78
C GLN A 137 -16.80 4.77 -9.46
N SER A 138 -17.26 4.03 -10.46
CA SER A 138 -17.69 2.64 -10.29
C SER A 138 -16.54 1.70 -9.91
N ALA A 139 -15.32 1.98 -10.38
CA ALA A 139 -14.12 1.27 -9.95
C ALA A 139 -13.76 1.60 -8.50
N PHE A 140 -13.82 2.87 -8.09
CA PHE A 140 -13.60 3.27 -6.69
C PHE A 140 -14.60 2.67 -5.72
N ALA A 141 -15.88 2.56 -6.11
CA ALA A 141 -16.88 1.84 -5.33
C ALA A 141 -16.55 0.36 -5.17
N ARG A 142 -16.08 -0.31 -6.23
CA ARG A 142 -15.60 -1.69 -6.16
C ARG A 142 -14.35 -1.84 -5.30
N VAL A 143 -13.39 -0.92 -5.39
CA VAL A 143 -12.21 -0.90 -4.52
C VAL A 143 -12.66 -0.84 -3.05
N ALA A 144 -13.59 0.07 -2.73
CA ALA A 144 -14.14 0.23 -1.38
C ALA A 144 -14.83 -1.05 -0.88
N GLU A 145 -15.70 -1.67 -1.69
CA GLU A 145 -16.35 -2.95 -1.36
C GLU A 145 -15.33 -4.04 -1.03
N LYS A 146 -14.27 -4.17 -1.84
CA LYS A 146 -13.24 -5.21 -1.63
C LYS A 146 -12.36 -4.91 -0.42
N THR A 147 -12.08 -3.65 -0.12
CA THR A 147 -11.32 -3.27 1.08
C THR A 147 -12.13 -3.44 2.36
N ASP A 148 -13.44 -3.16 2.31
CA ASP A 148 -14.35 -3.36 3.44
C ASP A 148 -14.53 -4.84 3.75
N ALA A 149 -14.62 -5.69 2.72
CA ALA A 149 -14.62 -7.15 2.88
C ALA A 149 -13.34 -7.68 3.56
N MET A 150 -12.23 -6.94 3.48
CA MET A 150 -10.95 -7.27 4.16
C MET A 150 -10.74 -6.51 5.48
N GLN A 151 -11.75 -5.73 5.92
CA GLN A 151 -11.70 -4.88 7.11
C GLN A 151 -10.46 -3.97 7.13
N LEU A 152 -10.15 -3.36 5.99
CA LEU A 152 -9.03 -2.43 5.86
C LEU A 152 -9.46 -1.01 6.28
N PRO A 153 -8.57 -0.23 6.92
CA PRO A 153 -8.87 1.14 7.31
C PRO A 153 -9.02 2.06 6.09
N ARG A 154 -9.79 3.15 6.26
CA ARG A 154 -10.12 4.12 5.19
C ARG A 154 -8.89 4.74 4.52
N ASN A 155 -7.79 4.92 5.24
CA ASN A 155 -6.54 5.40 4.66
C ASN A 155 -6.01 4.46 3.54
N VAL A 156 -6.16 3.13 3.70
CA VAL A 156 -5.75 2.15 2.69
C VAL A 156 -6.66 2.23 1.47
N THR A 157 -7.95 2.50 1.67
CA THR A 157 -8.91 2.59 0.56
C THR A 157 -8.62 3.80 -0.31
N GLU A 158 -8.30 4.95 0.29
CA GLU A 158 -7.91 6.17 -0.42
C GLU A 158 -6.59 5.99 -1.19
N ILE A 159 -5.58 5.38 -0.58
CA ILE A 159 -4.31 5.08 -1.26
C ILE A 159 -4.53 4.11 -2.42
N ALA A 160 -5.42 3.12 -2.26
CA ALA A 160 -5.76 2.17 -3.33
C ALA A 160 -6.48 2.86 -4.50
N GLN A 161 -7.41 3.78 -4.22
CA GLN A 161 -8.08 4.58 -5.25
C GLN A 161 -7.08 5.46 -6.02
N HIS A 162 -6.13 6.10 -5.31
CA HIS A 162 -5.07 6.87 -5.95
C HIS A 162 -4.17 5.99 -6.84
N ALA A 163 -3.75 4.82 -6.36
CA ALA A 163 -2.96 3.88 -7.15
C ALA A 163 -3.72 3.38 -8.39
N TYR A 164 -5.02 3.11 -8.26
CA TYR A 164 -5.88 2.72 -9.38
C TYR A 164 -5.95 3.83 -10.44
N LYS A 165 -6.09 5.10 -10.03
CA LYS A 165 -6.10 6.25 -10.95
C LYS A 165 -4.82 6.36 -11.77
N ILE A 166 -3.66 6.18 -11.13
CA ILE A 166 -2.37 6.16 -11.82
C ILE A 166 -2.33 5.00 -12.83
N GLY A 167 -2.81 3.83 -12.41
CA GLY A 167 -2.89 2.65 -13.27
C GLY A 167 -3.77 2.85 -14.52
N ASP A 168 -4.93 3.49 -14.33
CA ASP A 168 -5.86 3.82 -15.41
C ASP A 168 -5.27 4.88 -16.37
N GLY A 169 -4.56 5.88 -15.84
CA GLY A 169 -3.86 6.89 -16.62
C GLY A 169 -2.80 6.32 -17.57
N GLU A 170 -2.05 5.30 -17.13
CA GLU A 170 -1.11 4.55 -18.00
C GLU A 170 -1.79 3.52 -18.92
N ARG A 171 -3.13 3.50 -18.97
CA ARG A 171 -3.95 2.55 -19.74
C ARG A 171 -3.65 1.08 -19.40
N LEU A 172 -3.25 0.77 -18.16
CA LEU A 172 -3.01 -0.61 -17.71
C LEU A 172 -4.31 -1.44 -17.68
N ALA A 173 -5.46 -0.79 -17.61
CA ALA A 173 -6.78 -1.42 -17.71
C ALA A 173 -7.12 -1.91 -19.13
N ARG A 174 -6.47 -1.39 -20.19
CA ARG A 174 -6.84 -1.69 -21.57
C ARG A 174 -6.32 -3.07 -21.99
N GLY A 175 -7.23 -4.05 -22.03
CA GLY A 175 -6.94 -5.44 -22.42
C GLY A 175 -6.63 -6.38 -21.25
N ARG A 176 -6.91 -5.98 -20.02
CA ARG A 176 -6.72 -6.80 -18.81
C ARG A 176 -7.98 -6.84 -17.97
N ASN A 177 -8.04 -7.80 -17.06
CA ASN A 177 -9.12 -7.84 -16.09
C ASN A 177 -9.01 -6.64 -15.13
N ASP A 178 -10.06 -5.83 -15.08
CA ASP A 178 -10.13 -4.66 -14.21
C ASP A 178 -10.08 -5.06 -12.73
N ASP A 179 -10.63 -6.23 -12.39
CA ASP A 179 -10.54 -6.80 -11.04
C ASP A 179 -9.09 -7.15 -10.65
N ALA A 180 -8.22 -7.46 -11.63
CA ALA A 180 -6.80 -7.68 -11.39
C ALA A 180 -6.06 -6.37 -11.09
N LEU A 181 -6.48 -5.26 -11.70
CA LEU A 181 -5.94 -3.93 -11.42
C LEU A 181 -6.40 -3.43 -10.04
N ILE A 182 -7.67 -3.64 -9.69
CA ILE A 182 -8.20 -3.38 -8.34
C ILE A 182 -7.41 -4.16 -7.29
N ALA A 183 -7.24 -5.47 -7.50
CA ALA A 183 -6.48 -6.33 -6.60
C ALA A 183 -5.02 -5.87 -6.43
N ALA A 184 -4.34 -5.50 -7.52
CA ALA A 184 -2.98 -4.99 -7.47
C ALA A 184 -2.87 -3.66 -6.71
N SER A 185 -3.85 -2.77 -6.88
CA SER A 185 -3.91 -1.47 -6.21
C SER A 185 -4.09 -1.62 -4.70
N ILE A 186 -4.91 -2.58 -4.26
CA ILE A 186 -5.07 -2.91 -2.82
C ILE A 186 -3.76 -3.44 -2.22
N ILE A 187 -3.05 -4.32 -2.93
CA ILE A 187 -1.74 -4.83 -2.46
C ILE A 187 -0.72 -3.71 -2.35
N PHE A 188 -0.73 -2.77 -3.30
CA PHE A 188 0.16 -1.62 -3.25
C PHE A 188 -0.16 -0.73 -2.04
N ALA A 189 -1.43 -0.40 -1.83
CA ALA A 189 -1.88 0.45 -0.73
C ALA A 189 -1.62 -0.16 0.66
N THR A 190 -1.88 -1.46 0.82
CA THR A 190 -1.62 -2.18 2.08
C THR A 190 -0.13 -2.21 2.42
N ARG A 191 0.76 -2.20 1.42
CA ARG A 191 2.21 -2.08 1.64
C ARG A 191 2.63 -0.67 2.04
N MET A 192 2.03 0.36 1.42
CA MET A 192 2.30 1.75 1.79
C MET A 192 1.85 2.06 3.22
N ALA A 193 0.68 1.54 3.63
CA ALA A 193 0.11 1.79 4.95
C ALA A 193 0.69 0.90 6.07
N GLY A 194 1.62 -0.01 5.76
CA GLY A 194 2.18 -0.95 6.74
C GLY A 194 1.24 -2.09 7.17
N ALA A 195 -0.01 -2.13 6.67
CA ALA A 195 -1.01 -3.15 6.98
C ALA A 195 -1.02 -4.27 5.92
N GLN A 196 0.10 -4.98 5.77
CA GLN A 196 0.31 -5.85 4.61
C GLN A 196 -0.67 -7.02 4.54
N ARG A 197 -1.10 -7.34 3.32
CA ARG A 197 -1.93 -8.50 2.98
C ARG A 197 -1.18 -9.45 2.06
N SER A 198 -1.39 -10.75 2.24
CA SER A 198 -0.76 -11.74 1.37
C SER A 198 -1.45 -11.77 0.00
N PHE A 199 -0.71 -12.14 -1.06
CA PHE A 199 -1.31 -12.31 -2.39
C PHE A 199 -2.45 -13.35 -2.37
N GLY A 200 -2.36 -14.38 -1.52
CA GLY A 200 -3.39 -15.40 -1.38
C GLY A 200 -4.70 -14.85 -0.78
N GLU A 201 -4.62 -13.98 0.22
CA GLU A 201 -5.79 -13.32 0.82
C GLU A 201 -6.54 -12.46 -0.20
N VAL A 202 -5.81 -11.62 -0.94
CA VAL A 202 -6.42 -10.72 -1.92
C VAL A 202 -7.04 -11.51 -3.07
N CYS A 203 -6.36 -12.56 -3.58
CA CYS A 203 -6.90 -13.45 -4.60
C CYS A 203 -8.23 -14.11 -4.19
N LYS A 204 -8.42 -14.47 -2.92
CA LYS A 204 -9.68 -15.06 -2.43
C LYS A 204 -10.85 -14.08 -2.54
N VAL A 205 -10.61 -12.80 -2.29
CA VAL A 205 -11.65 -11.76 -2.28
C VAL A 205 -11.95 -11.25 -3.71
N THR A 206 -10.92 -11.11 -4.55
CA THR A 206 -11.07 -10.56 -5.91
C THR A 206 -11.31 -11.62 -6.98
N ARG A 207 -11.22 -12.92 -6.65
CA ARG A 207 -11.37 -14.05 -7.59
C ARG A 207 -10.39 -14.01 -8.78
N VAL A 208 -9.23 -13.35 -8.60
CA VAL A 208 -8.18 -13.24 -9.62
C VAL A 208 -7.12 -14.31 -9.41
N THR A 209 -6.56 -14.84 -10.49
CA THR A 209 -5.45 -15.81 -10.42
C THR A 209 -4.16 -15.16 -9.91
N LYS A 210 -3.38 -15.88 -9.09
CA LYS A 210 -2.11 -15.37 -8.52
C LYS A 210 -1.09 -14.95 -9.59
N ALA A 211 -1.06 -15.65 -10.73
CA ALA A 211 -0.14 -15.36 -11.83
C ALA A 211 -0.48 -14.05 -12.55
N GLU A 212 -1.77 -13.77 -12.75
CA GLU A 212 -2.24 -12.51 -13.33
C GLU A 212 -1.99 -11.34 -12.39
N LEU A 213 -2.33 -11.51 -11.11
CA LEU A 213 -2.10 -10.50 -10.08
C LEU A 213 -0.62 -10.10 -9.98
N GLY A 214 0.30 -11.07 -10.03
CA GLY A 214 1.74 -10.79 -10.00
C GLY A 214 2.24 -10.01 -11.22
N ARG A 215 1.69 -10.26 -12.41
CA ARG A 215 2.04 -9.52 -13.64
C ARG A 215 1.53 -8.08 -13.58
N VAL A 216 0.26 -7.90 -13.21
CA VAL A 216 -0.36 -6.56 -13.09
C VAL A 216 0.31 -5.75 -11.99
N PHE A 217 0.63 -6.37 -10.84
CA PHE A 217 1.31 -5.70 -9.74
C PHE A 217 2.68 -5.14 -10.13
N LYS A 218 3.50 -5.90 -10.87
CA LYS A 218 4.82 -5.41 -11.34
C LYS A 218 4.69 -4.19 -12.24
N LEU A 219 3.68 -4.19 -13.11
CA LEU A 219 3.46 -3.11 -14.06
C LEU A 219 2.86 -1.88 -13.38
N LEU A 220 1.93 -2.06 -12.44
CA LEU A 220 1.41 -0.99 -11.62
C LEU A 220 2.53 -0.34 -10.79
N LYS A 221 3.42 -1.14 -10.21
CA LYS A 221 4.58 -0.62 -9.49
C LYS A 221 5.47 0.23 -10.42
N ALA A 222 5.78 -0.27 -11.61
CA ALA A 222 6.57 0.47 -12.59
C ALA A 222 5.89 1.78 -13.03
N ALA A 223 4.55 1.81 -13.14
CA ALA A 223 3.78 3.02 -13.45
C ALA A 223 3.90 4.09 -12.36
N ILE A 224 3.76 3.67 -11.11
CA ILE A 224 3.85 4.57 -9.96
C ILE A 224 5.27 5.11 -9.80
N ASP A 225 6.28 4.25 -9.98
CA ASP A 225 7.69 4.64 -9.92
C ASP A 225 8.03 5.72 -10.99
N LYS A 226 7.43 5.67 -12.19
CA LYS A 226 7.61 6.71 -13.23
C LYS A 226 6.96 8.04 -12.89
N THR A 227 5.83 8.01 -12.17
CA THR A 227 5.04 9.22 -11.87
C THR A 227 5.70 10.07 -10.78
N GLY A 228 6.74 9.59 -10.12
CA GLY A 228 7.46 10.32 -9.06
C GLY A 228 6.63 10.53 -7.78
N ALA A 229 5.37 10.09 -7.77
CA ALA A 229 4.59 9.91 -6.57
C ALA A 229 5.36 8.91 -5.73
N ALA A 230 5.98 9.39 -4.65
CA ALA A 230 6.83 8.59 -3.78
C ALA A 230 6.21 7.20 -3.60
N GLY A 231 6.79 6.22 -4.29
CA GLY A 231 6.40 4.83 -4.09
C GLY A 231 6.49 4.53 -2.60
N PRO A 232 5.86 3.45 -2.10
CA PRO A 232 6.14 2.96 -0.75
C PRO A 232 7.64 3.04 -0.59
N LYS A 233 8.12 3.88 0.35
CA LYS A 233 9.55 3.98 0.67
C LYS A 233 10.03 2.54 0.64
N SER A 234 10.97 2.24 -0.26
CA SER A 234 11.37 0.88 -0.65
C SER A 234 12.12 0.14 0.47
N THR A 235 11.68 0.38 1.69
CA THR A 235 12.17 0.03 3.00
C THR A 235 11.00 -0.43 3.88
N THR A 236 9.93 -1.01 3.30
CA THR A 236 9.26 -2.07 4.06
C THR A 236 10.26 -3.20 4.12
N ASN A 237 11.10 -3.19 5.15
CA ASN A 237 12.07 -4.25 5.37
C ASN A 237 11.30 -5.55 5.37
N THR A 238 11.84 -6.58 4.74
CA THR A 238 11.20 -7.90 4.71
C THR A 238 10.89 -8.40 6.14
N SER A 239 11.64 -7.94 7.14
CA SER A 239 11.35 -8.11 8.57
C SER A 239 9.98 -7.57 9.00
N ASP A 240 9.62 -6.36 8.59
CA ASP A 240 8.40 -5.68 9.04
C ASP A 240 7.17 -6.39 8.46
N VAL A 241 7.32 -6.91 7.24
CA VAL A 241 6.33 -7.77 6.59
C VAL A 241 6.11 -9.05 7.39
N VAL A 242 7.19 -9.72 7.79
CA VAL A 242 7.11 -10.96 8.57
C VAL A 242 6.47 -10.69 9.93
N GLN A 243 6.84 -9.61 10.60
CA GLN A 243 6.28 -9.25 11.91
C GLN A 243 4.78 -8.92 11.83
N SER A 244 4.35 -8.15 10.82
CA SER A 244 2.92 -7.88 10.60
C SER A 244 2.13 -9.17 10.33
N LEU A 245 2.69 -10.10 9.56
CA LEU A 245 2.07 -11.40 9.29
C LEU A 245 1.97 -12.27 10.54
N LEU A 246 3.02 -12.30 11.37
CA LEU A 246 3.03 -13.04 12.64
C LEU A 246 1.94 -12.56 13.59
N GLY A 247 1.77 -11.24 13.76
CA GLY A 247 0.69 -10.69 14.58
C GLY A 247 -0.69 -11.16 14.14
N ARG A 248 -0.95 -11.17 12.83
CA ARG A 248 -2.25 -11.63 12.29
C ARG A 248 -2.45 -13.14 12.46
N TYR A 249 -1.44 -13.94 12.13
CA TYR A 249 -1.54 -15.40 12.26
C TYR A 249 -1.72 -15.81 13.73
N SER A 250 -1.03 -15.13 14.65
CA SER A 250 -1.19 -15.35 16.08
C SER A 250 -2.62 -15.06 16.54
N ASN A 251 -3.20 -13.95 16.08
CA ASN A 251 -4.58 -13.58 16.43
C ASN A 251 -5.63 -14.55 15.86
N TYR A 252 -5.44 -15.04 14.62
CA TYR A 252 -6.38 -16.02 14.04
C TYR A 252 -6.33 -17.39 14.72
N LEU A 253 -5.18 -17.76 15.27
CA LEU A 253 -4.97 -19.04 15.96
C LEU A 253 -5.15 -18.92 17.49
N ASP A 254 -5.52 -17.75 17.99
CA ASP A 254 -5.61 -17.42 19.42
C ASP A 254 -4.35 -17.87 20.21
N LEU A 255 -3.20 -17.58 19.59
CA LEU A 255 -1.88 -17.78 20.15
C LEU A 255 -1.60 -16.57 21.04
N GLY A 256 -1.78 -16.74 22.35
CA GLY A 256 -1.58 -15.68 23.33
C GLY A 256 -0.25 -14.93 23.18
N THR A 257 -0.21 -13.73 23.77
CA THR A 257 0.91 -12.77 23.70
C THR A 257 2.31 -13.34 23.94
N PRO A 258 2.57 -14.31 24.85
CA PRO A 258 3.93 -14.84 25.04
C PRO A 258 4.50 -15.50 23.77
N ILE A 259 3.68 -16.25 23.03
CA ILE A 259 4.12 -16.93 21.80
C ILE A 259 4.41 -15.89 20.71
N LEU A 260 3.55 -14.88 20.60
CA LEU A 260 3.75 -13.79 19.63
C LEU A 260 5.06 -13.03 19.88
N ASN A 261 5.34 -12.68 21.14
CA ASN A 261 6.56 -11.97 21.51
C ASN A 261 7.80 -12.81 21.20
N SER A 262 7.73 -14.11 21.47
CA SER A 262 8.81 -15.04 21.12
C SER A 262 9.01 -15.15 19.61
N ALA A 263 7.92 -15.25 18.84
CA ALA A 263 7.97 -15.31 17.38
C ALA A 263 8.52 -14.01 16.77
N MET A 264 8.14 -12.86 17.32
CA MET A 264 8.67 -11.55 16.92
C MET A 264 10.17 -11.41 17.17
N HIS A 265 10.70 -12.05 18.21
CA HIS A 265 12.14 -12.10 18.49
C HIS A 265 12.88 -13.07 17.57
N VAL A 266 12.30 -14.25 17.31
CA VAL A 266 12.88 -15.29 16.46
C VAL A 266 12.91 -14.89 14.98
N ALA A 267 11.88 -14.21 14.49
CA ALA A 267 11.73 -13.83 13.10
C ALA A 267 12.94 -13.06 12.49
N PRO A 268 13.42 -11.95 13.08
CA PRO A 268 14.55 -11.22 12.53
C PRO A 268 15.86 -12.02 12.60
N LEU A 269 16.02 -12.90 13.59
CA LEU A 269 17.18 -13.77 13.70
C LEU A 269 17.17 -14.85 12.61
N ALA A 270 16.02 -15.49 12.42
CA ALA A 270 15.81 -16.48 11.36
C ALA A 270 16.06 -15.89 9.97
N MET A 271 15.71 -14.62 9.73
CA MET A 271 15.95 -13.95 8.45
C MET A 271 17.42 -13.61 8.18
N ARG A 272 18.27 -13.55 9.21
CA ARG A 272 19.72 -13.37 9.04
C ARG A 272 20.44 -14.65 8.65
N LEU A 273 19.77 -15.80 8.78
CA LEU A 273 20.35 -17.10 8.48
C LEU A 273 20.43 -17.34 6.96
N PRO A 274 21.56 -17.84 6.45
CA PRO A 274 21.71 -18.16 5.02
C PRO A 274 20.81 -19.32 4.58
N THR A 275 20.36 -20.16 5.52
CA THR A 275 19.52 -21.35 5.27
C THR A 275 18.13 -21.00 4.76
N ILE A 276 17.63 -19.79 5.04
CA ILE A 276 16.27 -19.32 4.77
C ILE A 276 16.23 -18.32 3.59
N ASP A 277 17.39 -17.97 3.03
CA ASP A 277 17.48 -17.03 1.92
C ASP A 277 16.68 -17.51 0.68
N GLY A 278 16.05 -16.56 0.00
CA GLY A 278 15.16 -16.81 -1.15
C GLY A 278 13.76 -17.34 -0.83
N ARG A 279 13.37 -17.50 0.44
CA ARG A 279 12.00 -17.90 0.82
C ARG A 279 11.06 -16.71 0.92
N THR A 280 9.77 -16.96 0.66
CA THR A 280 8.75 -15.91 0.74
C THR A 280 8.49 -15.51 2.20
N PRO A 281 8.31 -14.22 2.51
CA PRO A 281 8.06 -13.74 3.88
C PRO A 281 6.91 -14.45 4.60
N GLY A 282 5.83 -14.78 3.87
CA GLY A 282 4.71 -15.53 4.44
C GLY A 282 5.05 -16.96 4.86
N ALA A 283 5.97 -17.62 4.14
CA ALA A 283 6.43 -18.95 4.51
C ALA A 283 7.37 -18.90 5.72
N ILE A 284 8.22 -17.86 5.80
CA ILE A 284 9.10 -17.62 6.96
C ILE A 284 8.24 -17.38 8.22
N ALA A 285 7.24 -16.49 8.15
CA ALA A 285 6.33 -16.23 9.25
C ALA A 285 5.62 -17.50 9.74
N ALA A 286 5.09 -18.32 8.82
CA ALA A 286 4.41 -19.57 9.19
C ALA A 286 5.36 -20.61 9.81
N GLY A 287 6.59 -20.73 9.29
CA GLY A 287 7.61 -21.63 9.83
C GLY A 287 8.10 -21.21 11.22
N VAL A 288 8.35 -19.91 11.42
CA VAL A 288 8.73 -19.34 12.72
C VAL A 288 7.61 -19.52 13.75
N LEU A 289 6.36 -19.31 13.35
CA LEU A 289 5.23 -19.52 14.24
C LEU A 289 5.14 -20.99 14.69
N TYR A 290 5.24 -21.93 13.74
CA TYR A 290 5.25 -23.36 14.06
C TYR A 290 6.40 -23.75 14.99
N PHE A 291 7.60 -23.21 14.74
CA PHE A 291 8.76 -23.39 15.61
C PHE A 291 8.49 -22.92 17.04
N THR A 292 7.94 -21.70 17.22
CA THR A 292 7.65 -21.16 18.56
C THR A 292 6.54 -21.90 19.29
N THR A 293 5.55 -22.42 18.56
CA THR A 293 4.47 -23.22 19.16
C THR A 293 4.96 -24.59 19.62
N THR A 294 5.89 -25.20 18.88
CA THR A 294 6.55 -26.44 19.31
C THR A 294 7.45 -26.20 20.52
N LEU A 295 8.20 -25.08 20.55
CA LEU A 295 9.06 -24.74 21.67
C LEU A 295 8.27 -24.51 22.99
N MET A 296 7.09 -23.90 22.91
CA MET A 296 6.24 -23.61 24.08
C MET A 296 5.18 -24.68 24.36
N GLU A 297 5.28 -25.86 23.73
CA GLU A 297 4.39 -27.01 23.95
C GLU A 297 2.89 -26.71 23.74
N LYS A 298 2.54 -25.73 22.91
CA LYS A 298 1.13 -25.44 22.57
C LYS A 298 0.70 -26.31 21.38
N SER A 299 -0.47 -26.92 21.49
CA SER A 299 -0.98 -27.95 20.57
C SER A 299 -1.52 -27.41 19.24
N THR A 300 -0.83 -26.47 18.58
CA THR A 300 -1.23 -26.05 17.23
C THR A 300 -0.65 -26.98 16.19
N THR A 301 -1.52 -27.55 15.36
CA THR A 301 -1.08 -28.46 14.31
C THR A 301 -0.52 -27.69 13.11
N SER A 302 0.40 -28.31 12.36
CA SER A 302 0.89 -27.72 11.10
C SER A 302 -0.23 -27.47 10.09
N LYS A 303 -1.35 -28.20 10.21
CA LYS A 303 -2.54 -28.07 9.37
C LYS A 303 -3.30 -26.76 9.64
N GLU A 304 -3.49 -26.43 10.91
CA GLU A 304 -4.14 -25.18 11.33
C GLU A 304 -3.34 -23.97 10.82
N ILE A 305 -2.02 -23.97 11.02
CA ILE A 305 -1.14 -22.89 10.55
C ILE A 305 -1.16 -22.81 9.01
N ALA A 306 -1.18 -23.94 8.31
CA ALA A 306 -1.31 -23.97 6.85
C ALA A 306 -2.64 -23.37 6.38
N SER A 307 -3.74 -23.63 7.09
CA SER A 307 -5.07 -23.11 6.74
C SER A 307 -5.14 -21.58 6.84
N VAL A 308 -4.51 -20.99 7.87
CA VAL A 308 -4.48 -19.54 8.11
C VAL A 308 -3.48 -18.84 7.18
N SER A 309 -2.27 -19.38 7.05
CA SER A 309 -1.21 -18.75 6.24
C SER A 309 -1.35 -18.96 4.74
N GLY A 310 -2.10 -19.99 4.31
CA GLY A 310 -2.20 -20.39 2.90
C GLY A 310 -0.89 -20.96 2.32
N VAL A 311 0.04 -21.38 3.19
CA VAL A 311 1.31 -22.02 2.84
C VAL A 311 1.16 -23.54 3.00
N SER A 312 1.82 -24.33 2.15
CA SER A 312 1.76 -25.79 2.26
C SER A 312 2.45 -26.30 3.53
N GLU A 313 1.86 -27.33 4.14
CA GLU A 313 2.38 -27.95 5.39
C GLU A 313 3.83 -28.42 5.25
N SER A 314 4.19 -28.98 4.08
CA SER A 314 5.56 -29.42 3.80
C SER A 314 6.57 -28.27 3.82
N THR A 315 6.18 -27.08 3.36
CA THR A 315 7.01 -25.89 3.39
C THR A 315 7.20 -25.39 4.82
N ILE A 316 6.13 -25.39 5.63
CA ILE A 316 6.18 -24.98 7.04
C ILE A 316 7.14 -25.90 7.82
N LYS A 317 7.01 -27.22 7.65
CA LYS A 317 7.89 -28.21 8.29
C LYS A 317 9.33 -28.08 7.82
N MET A 318 9.55 -27.85 6.53
CA MET A 318 10.89 -27.62 5.97
C MET A 318 11.56 -26.39 6.60
N ILE A 319 10.85 -25.26 6.70
CA ILE A 319 11.40 -24.04 7.27
C ILE A 319 11.66 -24.21 8.77
N CYS A 320 10.73 -24.82 9.51
CA CYS A 320 10.93 -25.11 10.92
C CYS A 320 12.17 -25.99 11.16
N LYS A 321 12.36 -27.04 10.35
CA LYS A 321 13.56 -27.88 10.42
C LYS A 321 14.85 -27.08 10.19
N LYS A 322 14.85 -26.18 9.19
CA LYS A 322 16.02 -25.33 8.91
C LYS A 322 16.32 -24.34 10.04
N VAL A 323 15.29 -23.74 10.62
CA VAL A 323 15.44 -22.86 11.80
C VAL A 323 15.96 -23.67 13.00
N ALA A 324 15.52 -24.93 13.14
CA ALA A 324 15.96 -25.82 14.19
C ALA A 324 17.41 -26.31 14.04
N GLU A 325 17.96 -26.36 12.83
CA GLU A 325 19.38 -26.70 12.60
C GLU A 325 20.33 -25.64 13.18
N GLU A 326 19.88 -24.38 13.29
CA GLU A 326 20.67 -23.25 13.81
C GLU A 326 20.07 -22.73 15.13
N LEU A 327 19.58 -23.65 15.97
CA LEU A 327 18.83 -23.39 17.19
C LEU A 327 19.53 -22.40 18.16
N ASP A 328 20.85 -22.56 18.33
CA ASP A 328 21.64 -21.79 19.29
C ASP A 328 21.80 -20.31 18.90
N GLN A 329 21.60 -19.95 17.62
CA GLN A 329 21.67 -18.55 17.16
C GLN A 329 20.31 -17.84 17.23
N VAL A 330 19.23 -18.60 17.29
CA VAL A 330 17.85 -18.09 17.14
C VAL A 330 17.14 -17.98 18.49
N ILE A 331 17.50 -18.83 19.45
CA ILE A 331 16.87 -18.88 20.78
C ILE A 331 17.65 -18.01 21.78
N LYS A 332 16.93 -17.31 22.67
CA LYS A 332 17.55 -16.66 23.83
C LYS A 332 18.06 -17.73 24.80
N PRO A 333 19.26 -17.57 25.38
CA PRO A 333 19.83 -18.58 26.29
C PRO A 333 18.89 -18.96 27.45
N GLU A 334 18.09 -18.00 27.94
CA GLU A 334 17.10 -18.17 29.01
C GLU A 334 15.97 -19.17 28.68
N TRP A 335 15.61 -19.35 27.40
CA TRP A 335 14.52 -20.24 27.02
C TRP A 335 14.91 -21.72 27.05
N LYS A 336 16.21 -22.01 27.08
CA LYS A 336 16.74 -23.37 27.23
C LYS A 336 16.39 -23.96 28.60
N ASP A 337 16.38 -23.11 29.62
CA ASP A 337 16.08 -23.51 31.00
C ASP A 337 14.56 -23.47 31.29
N GLN A 338 13.82 -22.57 30.64
CA GLN A 338 12.37 -22.44 30.83
C GLN A 338 11.55 -23.53 30.14
N PHE A 339 11.98 -24.03 28.97
CA PHE A 339 11.23 -25.03 28.19
C PHE A 339 12.11 -26.23 27.79
N PRO A 340 12.52 -27.08 28.75
CA PRO A 340 13.49 -28.15 28.50
C PRO A 340 12.95 -29.30 27.63
N LYS A 341 11.62 -29.51 27.60
CA LYS A 341 10.95 -30.52 26.78
C LYS A 341 10.74 -30.01 25.35
N GLY A 342 10.14 -28.84 25.18
CA GLY A 342 10.03 -28.17 23.89
C GLY A 342 11.38 -27.97 23.17
N TYR A 343 12.46 -27.66 23.90
CA TYR A 343 13.81 -27.57 23.31
C TYR A 343 14.28 -28.91 22.71
N LYS A 344 14.04 -30.04 23.39
CA LYS A 344 14.41 -31.38 22.89
C LYS A 344 13.61 -31.78 21.65
N ASP A 345 12.33 -31.39 21.59
CA ASP A 345 11.48 -31.68 20.42
C ASP A 345 11.95 -30.92 19.18
N VAL A 346 12.33 -29.65 19.36
CA VAL A 346 12.86 -28.82 18.28
C VAL A 346 14.29 -29.24 17.89
N ASP A 347 15.14 -29.61 18.84
CA ASP A 347 16.47 -30.20 18.56
C ASP A 347 16.35 -31.54 17.80
N GLY A 348 15.37 -32.38 18.17
CA GLY A 348 15.05 -33.59 17.43
C GLY A 348 14.64 -33.34 15.98
N LEU A 349 13.91 -32.25 15.70
CA LEU A 349 13.54 -31.80 14.36
C LEU A 349 14.76 -31.33 13.54
N GLY A 350 15.71 -30.64 14.19
CA GLY A 350 16.95 -30.16 13.60
C GLY A 350 18.03 -31.23 13.42
N SER A 351 17.96 -32.32 14.20
CA SER A 351 18.94 -33.40 14.12
C SER A 351 19.05 -33.95 12.69
N ARG A 352 20.26 -33.86 12.13
CA ARG A 352 20.55 -34.39 10.79
C ARG A 352 20.26 -35.89 10.85
N ASN A 353 19.24 -36.34 10.14
CA ASN A 353 19.07 -37.76 9.86
C ASN A 353 20.37 -38.25 9.20
N PRO A 354 21.17 -39.12 9.85
CA PRO A 354 22.50 -39.49 9.36
C PRO A 354 22.46 -40.16 7.98
N ARG A 355 21.26 -40.57 7.53
CA ARG A 355 21.00 -41.17 6.22
C ARG A 355 21.02 -40.19 5.04
N ALA A 356 20.90 -38.87 5.27
CA ALA A 356 20.95 -37.86 4.21
C ALA A 356 22.39 -37.42 3.88
N ALA A 357 23.30 -37.50 4.86
CA ALA A 357 24.71 -37.16 4.67
C ALA A 357 25.46 -38.17 3.78
N SER A 358 25.08 -39.45 3.82
CA SER A 358 25.70 -40.50 2.99
C SER A 358 25.25 -40.46 1.52
N ALA A 359 24.08 -39.90 1.22
CA ALA A 359 23.56 -39.81 -0.15
C ALA A 359 24.21 -38.68 -0.97
N ALA A 360 24.79 -37.68 -0.30
CA ALA A 360 25.51 -36.57 -0.96
C ALA A 360 26.96 -36.92 -1.33
N GLN A 361 27.52 -38.01 -0.79
CA GLN A 361 28.87 -38.48 -1.11
C GLN A 361 28.92 -39.45 -2.30
N THR A 362 27.81 -40.08 -2.69
CA THR A 362 27.79 -41.09 -3.77
C THR A 362 27.42 -40.55 -5.15
N SER A 363 27.09 -39.25 -5.29
CA SER A 363 26.72 -38.64 -6.58
C SER A 363 27.85 -37.89 -7.27
N ARG A 364 29.09 -37.99 -6.77
CA ARG A 364 30.29 -37.40 -7.38
C ARG A 364 31.23 -38.48 -7.95
N ALA A 365 30.67 -39.51 -8.59
CA ALA A 365 31.40 -40.39 -9.50
C ALA A 365 31.20 -39.85 -10.92
N GLY A 366 32.24 -39.19 -11.44
CA GLY A 366 32.23 -38.57 -12.76
C GLY A 366 32.00 -39.59 -13.88
N THR A 367 31.22 -39.15 -14.86
CA THR A 367 31.11 -39.75 -16.19
C THR A 367 32.51 -39.86 -16.82
N PRO A 368 32.98 -41.03 -17.26
CA PRO A 368 34.23 -41.12 -18.01
C PRO A 368 34.05 -40.51 -19.40
N ALA A 369 35.01 -39.68 -19.82
CA ALA A 369 35.05 -39.06 -21.14
C ALA A 369 35.27 -40.09 -22.25
N PRO A 370 34.63 -39.98 -23.42
CA PRO A 370 34.87 -40.88 -24.54
C PRO A 370 36.14 -40.47 -25.31
N SER A 371 37.13 -41.35 -25.30
CA SER A 371 38.30 -41.30 -26.19
C SER A 371 37.99 -41.98 -27.52
N GLY A 372 38.10 -41.27 -28.65
CA GLY A 372 38.06 -41.90 -29.97
C GLY A 372 37.77 -40.94 -31.12
N THR A 373 38.78 -40.20 -31.58
CA THR A 373 38.79 -39.57 -32.91
C THR A 373 39.80 -40.28 -33.80
N SER A 374 39.30 -41.12 -34.69
CA SER A 374 40.04 -41.68 -35.83
C SER A 374 39.93 -40.74 -37.03
N THR A 375 41.05 -40.16 -37.44
CA THR A 375 41.20 -39.46 -38.72
C THR A 375 41.34 -40.48 -39.87
N PRO A 376 40.70 -40.26 -41.04
CA PRO A 376 40.86 -41.15 -42.19
C PRO A 376 42.13 -40.81 -42.99
N THR A 377 42.91 -41.85 -43.29
CA THR A 377 44.01 -41.82 -44.25
C THR A 377 43.45 -41.94 -45.67
N VAL A 378 43.76 -40.96 -46.53
CA VAL A 378 43.55 -41.02 -47.98
C VAL A 378 44.77 -41.68 -48.59
N ALA A 379 44.58 -42.81 -49.29
CA ALA A 379 45.50 -43.31 -50.31
C ALA A 379 44.75 -44.22 -51.30
N ASN A 380 44.72 -43.74 -52.56
CA ASN A 380 44.23 -44.32 -53.83
C ASN A 380 42.73 -44.56 -54.03
#